data_AF-F4WP82-F1
#
_entry.id   AF-F4WP82-F1
#
_cell.length_a   1.000
_cell.length_b   1.000
_cell.length_c   1.000
_cell.angle_alpha   90.00
_cell.angle_beta   90.00
_cell.angle_gamma   90.00
#
_symmetry.space_group_name_H-M   'P 1'
#
loop_
_entity.id
_entity.type
_entity.pdbx_description
1 polymer ?
#
loop_
_entity_poly.entity_id
_entity_poly.type
_entity_poly.pdbx_seq_one_letter_code
_entity_poly.pdbx_strand_id
1 'polypeptide(L)'
;MDNEFTRSLWNSQFRLTYRLILREKELHFNIGVYNPSREDPFSFNLLLHTYFKVPDVRRCQITGLHGCTFLDKTRDNQIYQEGRDVVTVCEWTDRIYQNTQPEHIITNVVSGRKMRVQKYNFPDTVVWNPWQEKARDIPDFGDDEFPNMICVESGHVSSPVVLLPGTAFEASQILQVQSGPTSHVNAGGGTNSLLPTSSASSAVWPTGTGWLYMPPPPPPPPPPPPPPPPPPLHPSQSSHLHSHCVAQTCTICSLNL
;
A
#
# COMPACT_ATOMS: atom_id res chain seq x y z
N MET A 1 12.46 -2.39 -16.03
CA MET A 1 13.19 -1.53 -16.99
C MET A 1 12.92 -2.06 -18.38
N ASP A 2 12.87 -1.21 -19.41
CA ASP A 2 12.75 -1.64 -20.80
C ASP A 2 14.06 -2.32 -21.26
N ASN A 3 14.01 -3.63 -21.45
CA ASN A 3 15.12 -4.48 -21.89
C ASN A 3 14.62 -5.64 -22.78
N GLU A 4 15.55 -6.46 -23.28
CA GLU A 4 15.23 -7.60 -24.16
C GLU A 4 14.20 -8.56 -23.55
N PHE A 5 14.32 -8.85 -22.25
CA PHE A 5 13.39 -9.73 -21.54
C PHE A 5 11.99 -9.12 -21.45
N THR A 6 11.85 -7.84 -21.10
CA THR A 6 10.52 -7.21 -21.07
C THR A 6 9.91 -7.10 -22.46
N ARG A 7 10.73 -6.88 -23.50
CA ARG A 7 10.28 -6.79 -24.89
C ARG A 7 9.83 -8.13 -25.48
N SER A 8 10.41 -9.24 -25.01
CA SER A 8 9.95 -10.58 -25.43
C SER A 8 8.57 -10.92 -24.88
N LEU A 9 8.20 -10.34 -23.74
CA LEU A 9 6.88 -10.49 -23.13
C LEU A 9 5.87 -9.46 -23.64
N TRP A 10 6.30 -8.20 -23.79
CA TRP A 10 5.48 -7.08 -24.23
C TRP A 10 6.34 -6.08 -25.00
N ASN A 11 6.20 -6.09 -26.33
CA ASN A 11 7.05 -5.31 -27.23
C ASN A 11 6.62 -3.83 -27.33
N SER A 12 6.59 -3.12 -26.20
CA SER A 12 6.38 -1.67 -26.13
C SER A 12 7.59 -1.01 -25.49
N GLN A 13 8.00 0.15 -26.02
CA GLN A 13 9.04 0.96 -25.38
C GLN A 13 8.40 1.75 -24.25
N PHE A 14 9.07 1.84 -23.10
CA PHE A 14 8.57 2.65 -21.98
C PHE A 14 9.71 3.15 -21.09
N ARG A 15 9.47 4.25 -20.38
CA ARG A 15 10.29 4.64 -19.24
C ARG A 15 9.42 4.75 -18.00
N LEU A 16 9.82 4.07 -16.94
CA LEU A 16 9.18 4.14 -15.63
C LEU A 16 10.12 4.90 -14.68
N THR A 17 9.58 5.91 -14.00
CA THR A 17 10.24 6.60 -12.90
C THR A 17 9.44 6.36 -11.63
N TYR A 18 10.13 6.05 -10.54
CA TYR A 18 9.52 5.85 -9.24
C TYR A 18 10.35 6.57 -8.19
N ARG A 19 9.74 7.58 -7.55
CA ARG A 19 10.39 8.43 -6.55
C ARG A 19 9.69 8.28 -5.21
N LEU A 20 10.46 7.86 -4.22
CA LEU A 20 10.05 7.80 -2.82
C LEU A 20 10.59 9.03 -2.08
N ILE A 21 9.74 9.67 -1.29
CA ILE A 21 10.14 10.75 -0.38
C ILE A 21 9.68 10.37 1.02
N LEU A 22 10.64 10.13 1.90
CA LEU A 22 10.38 9.89 3.31
C LEU A 22 10.45 11.21 4.07
N ARG A 23 9.39 11.51 4.82
CA ARG A 23 9.29 12.62 5.78
C ARG A 23 8.94 12.04 7.16
N GLU A 24 9.00 12.87 8.20
CA GLU A 24 8.79 12.42 9.58
C GLU A 24 7.49 11.63 9.80
N LYS A 25 6.37 12.07 9.20
CA LYS A 25 5.05 11.44 9.36
C LYS A 25 4.42 10.99 8.04
N GLU A 26 5.18 11.09 6.94
CA GLU A 26 4.65 10.85 5.60
C GLU A 26 5.62 10.07 4.74
N LEU A 27 5.07 9.18 3.90
CA LEU A 27 5.78 8.54 2.82
C LEU A 27 5.07 8.86 1.51
N HIS A 28 5.79 9.52 0.60
CA HIS A 28 5.27 9.93 -0.70
C HIS A 28 5.80 9.00 -1.77
N PHE A 29 4.91 8.61 -2.66
CA PHE A 29 5.14 7.76 -3.81
C PHE A 29 4.78 8.56 -5.06
N ASN A 30 5.73 8.80 -5.95
CA ASN A 30 5.47 9.48 -7.22
C ASN A 30 5.92 8.55 -8.34
N ILE A 31 5.00 8.22 -9.25
CA ILE A 31 5.25 7.34 -10.38
C ILE A 31 5.00 8.12 -11.67
N GLY A 32 5.97 8.03 -12.59
CA GLY A 32 5.83 8.54 -13.95
C GLY A 32 6.05 7.43 -14.97
N VAL A 33 5.15 7.31 -15.94
CA VAL A 33 5.26 6.42 -17.10
C VAL A 33 5.36 7.28 -18.35
N TYR A 34 6.39 7.10 -19.15
CA TYR A 34 6.60 7.84 -20.39
C TYR A 34 6.65 6.89 -21.58
N ASN A 35 5.98 7.28 -22.67
CA ASN A 35 6.06 6.60 -23.95
C ASN A 35 7.11 7.27 -24.85
N PRO A 36 8.32 6.69 -25.02
CA PRO A 36 9.34 7.23 -25.91
C PRO A 36 9.11 6.88 -27.38
N SER A 37 8.09 6.08 -27.72
CA SER A 37 7.77 5.76 -29.11
C SER A 37 7.43 7.02 -29.88
N ARG A 38 7.73 7.01 -31.17
CA ARG A 38 7.37 8.08 -32.11
C ARG A 38 6.02 7.85 -32.76
N GLU A 39 5.56 6.60 -32.79
CA GLU A 39 4.43 6.18 -33.64
C GLU A 39 3.41 5.37 -32.85
N ASP A 40 3.87 4.44 -32.01
CA ASP A 40 2.99 3.49 -31.34
C ASP A 40 2.48 4.01 -29.98
N PRO A 41 1.15 4.09 -29.77
CA PRO A 41 0.59 4.19 -28.43
C PRO A 41 0.73 2.86 -27.69
N PHE A 42 0.66 2.88 -26.37
CA PHE A 42 0.44 1.68 -25.58
C PHE A 42 -0.57 1.92 -24.46
N SER A 43 -1.13 0.84 -23.94
CA SER A 43 -2.01 0.89 -22.79
C SER A 43 -1.47 0.07 -21.62
N PHE A 44 -1.77 0.51 -20.39
CA PHE A 44 -1.30 -0.14 -19.18
C PHE A 44 -2.25 0.09 -18.02
N ASN A 45 -2.27 -0.85 -17.08
CA ASN A 45 -2.81 -0.62 -15.75
C ASN A 45 -1.65 -0.30 -14.80
N LEU A 46 -1.89 0.57 -13.81
CA LEU A 46 -0.90 0.89 -12.78
C LEU A 46 -1.55 0.86 -11.41
N LEU A 47 -0.87 0.23 -10.44
CA LEU A 47 -1.35 0.16 -9.08
C LEU A 47 -0.19 0.08 -8.08
N LEU A 48 -0.38 0.70 -6.92
CA LEU A 48 0.50 0.61 -5.76
C LEU A 48 -0.06 -0.42 -4.77
N HIS A 49 0.50 -1.62 -4.80
CA HIS A 49 0.03 -2.78 -4.01
C HIS A 49 0.43 -2.68 -2.54
N THR A 50 -0.16 -1.72 -1.83
CA THR A 50 0.28 -1.29 -0.50
C THR A 50 -0.30 -2.17 0.60
N TYR A 51 0.56 -2.89 1.31
CA TYR A 51 0.22 -3.70 2.48
C TYR A 51 0.30 -2.85 3.76
N PHE A 52 -0.80 -2.76 4.50
CA PHE A 52 -0.82 -2.15 5.83
C PHE A 52 -0.74 -3.21 6.92
N LYS A 53 0.25 -3.08 7.79
CA LYS A 53 0.36 -3.90 9.01
C LYS A 53 -0.72 -3.47 10.01
N VAL A 54 -1.53 -4.44 10.43
CA VAL A 54 -2.63 -4.26 11.38
C VAL A 54 -2.57 -5.35 12.45
N PRO A 55 -3.02 -5.11 13.69
CA PRO A 55 -3.09 -6.16 14.70
C PRO A 55 -4.12 -7.24 14.36
N ASP A 56 -5.23 -6.84 13.75
CA ASP A 56 -6.33 -7.73 13.33
C ASP A 56 -7.15 -7.04 12.23
N VAL A 57 -7.15 -7.62 11.03
CA VAL A 57 -7.87 -7.11 9.86
C VAL A 57 -9.37 -6.97 10.09
N ARG A 58 -9.95 -7.83 10.94
CA ARG A 58 -11.39 -7.80 11.27
C ARG A 58 -11.80 -6.55 12.04
N ARG A 59 -10.82 -5.87 12.64
CA ARG A 59 -10.99 -4.63 13.41
C ARG A 59 -10.62 -3.37 12.63
N CYS A 60 -10.24 -3.52 11.36
CA CYS A 60 -9.90 -2.40 10.51
C CYS A 60 -11.15 -1.86 9.84
N GLN A 61 -11.21 -0.53 9.70
CA GLN A 61 -12.26 0.17 8.98
C GLN A 61 -11.61 1.07 7.93
N ILE A 62 -12.18 1.09 6.72
CA ILE A 62 -11.73 1.94 5.61
C ILE A 62 -12.87 2.89 5.25
N THR A 63 -12.58 4.19 5.25
CA THR A 63 -13.55 5.25 4.88
C THR A 63 -13.44 5.64 3.41
N GLY A 64 -14.44 6.38 2.91
CA GLY A 64 -14.38 7.01 1.57
C GLY A 64 -14.75 6.08 0.42
N LEU A 65 -15.37 4.94 0.72
CA LEU A 65 -15.85 3.95 -0.26
C LEU A 65 -17.38 3.82 -0.28
N HIS A 66 -18.10 4.50 0.63
CA HIS A 66 -19.56 4.53 0.62
C HIS A 66 -20.11 5.06 -0.71
N GLY A 67 -21.09 4.38 -1.26
CA GLY A 67 -21.73 4.71 -2.54
C GLY A 67 -20.92 4.31 -3.77
N CYS A 68 -19.65 3.90 -3.63
CA CYS A 68 -18.84 3.46 -4.76
C CYS A 68 -19.33 2.12 -5.31
N THR A 69 -19.29 2.01 -6.64
CA THR A 69 -19.40 0.73 -7.34
C THR A 69 -18.11 -0.05 -7.19
N PHE A 70 -18.19 -1.34 -6.96
CA PHE A 70 -17.02 -2.21 -6.94
C PHE A 70 -17.27 -3.54 -7.66
N LEU A 71 -16.18 -4.07 -8.22
CA LEU A 71 -16.11 -5.42 -8.78
C LEU A 71 -15.49 -6.35 -7.74
N ASP A 72 -16.13 -7.47 -7.44
CA ASP A 72 -15.64 -8.47 -6.48
C ASP A 72 -15.08 -9.70 -7.19
N LYS A 73 -13.75 -9.86 -7.20
CA LYS A 73 -13.10 -11.00 -7.88
C LYS A 73 -13.35 -12.33 -7.17
N THR A 74 -13.75 -12.29 -5.90
CA THR A 74 -14.10 -13.49 -5.13
C THR A 74 -15.51 -14.00 -5.44
N ARG A 75 -16.26 -13.26 -6.26
CA ARG A 75 -17.63 -13.56 -6.69
C ARG A 75 -17.73 -13.45 -8.22
N ASP A 76 -16.77 -14.04 -8.93
CA ASP A 76 -16.74 -14.09 -10.40
C ASP A 76 -16.83 -12.72 -11.08
N ASN A 77 -16.19 -11.70 -10.49
CA ASN A 77 -16.21 -10.31 -10.96
C ASN A 77 -17.61 -9.67 -10.98
N GLN A 78 -18.53 -10.12 -10.14
CA GLN A 78 -19.83 -9.47 -9.97
C GLN A 78 -19.68 -8.03 -9.48
N ILE A 79 -20.61 -7.18 -9.92
CA ILE A 79 -20.64 -5.75 -9.62
C ILE A 79 -21.64 -5.47 -8.50
N TYR A 80 -21.20 -4.70 -7.51
CA TYR A 80 -22.00 -4.29 -6.36
C TYR A 80 -21.83 -2.79 -6.09
N GLN A 81 -22.66 -2.25 -5.20
CA GLN A 81 -22.50 -0.91 -4.64
C GLN A 81 -22.28 -1.00 -3.13
N GLU A 82 -21.30 -0.27 -2.63
CA GLU A 82 -20.97 -0.25 -1.20
C GLU A 82 -21.96 0.62 -0.42
N GLY A 83 -22.90 -0.03 0.27
CA GLY A 83 -23.89 0.67 1.09
C GLY A 83 -23.39 1.06 2.48
N ARG A 84 -22.27 0.50 2.96
CA ARG A 84 -21.76 0.75 4.31
C ARG A 84 -21.03 2.09 4.37
N ASP A 85 -21.10 2.78 5.51
CA ASP A 85 -20.34 4.02 5.74
C ASP A 85 -18.83 3.76 5.80
N VAL A 86 -18.45 2.58 6.30
CA VAL A 86 -17.07 2.10 6.38
C VAL A 86 -16.99 0.65 5.92
N VAL A 87 -15.91 0.33 5.20
CA VAL A 87 -15.61 -1.03 4.76
C VAL A 87 -14.89 -1.77 5.86
N THR A 88 -15.39 -2.95 6.21
CA THR A 88 -14.75 -3.95 7.06
C THR A 88 -14.53 -5.24 6.27
N VAL A 89 -13.48 -5.98 6.62
CA VAL A 89 -13.09 -7.23 5.96
C VAL A 89 -13.17 -8.38 6.98
N CYS A 90 -14.05 -9.34 6.71
CA CYS A 90 -14.32 -10.50 7.58
C CYS A 90 -14.28 -11.85 6.83
N GLU A 91 -13.79 -11.83 5.59
CA GLU A 91 -13.75 -12.96 4.67
C GLU A 91 -12.67 -12.69 3.61
N TRP A 92 -12.39 -13.69 2.76
CA TRP A 92 -11.58 -13.50 1.57
C TRP A 92 -12.16 -12.35 0.74
N THR A 93 -11.36 -11.31 0.52
CA THR A 93 -11.76 -10.08 -0.14
C THR A 93 -10.75 -9.73 -1.23
N ASP A 94 -11.24 -9.47 -2.43
CA ASP A 94 -10.49 -8.93 -3.56
C ASP A 94 -11.45 -8.04 -4.36
N ARG A 95 -11.54 -6.77 -3.96
CA ARG A 95 -12.54 -5.83 -4.47
C ARG A 95 -11.86 -4.63 -5.12
N ILE A 96 -12.26 -4.32 -6.35
CA ILE A 96 -11.84 -3.11 -7.07
C ILE A 96 -12.97 -2.08 -6.95
N TYR A 97 -12.80 -1.10 -6.07
CA TYR A 97 -13.69 0.06 -5.97
C TYR A 97 -13.33 1.07 -7.05
N GLN A 98 -14.32 1.49 -7.85
CA GLN A 98 -14.13 2.34 -9.02
C GLN A 98 -14.44 3.80 -8.70
N ASN A 99 -13.69 4.73 -9.31
CA ASN A 99 -13.91 6.19 -9.21
C ASN A 99 -14.07 6.67 -7.75
N THR A 100 -13.20 6.21 -6.87
CA THR A 100 -13.26 6.50 -5.44
C THR A 100 -12.73 7.89 -5.13
N GLN A 101 -13.06 8.39 -3.93
CA GLN A 101 -12.51 9.65 -3.44
C GLN A 101 -10.98 9.62 -3.41
N PRO A 102 -10.29 10.76 -3.57
CA PRO A 102 -8.83 10.82 -3.54
C PRO A 102 -8.24 10.59 -2.15
N GLU A 103 -9.06 10.39 -1.12
CA GLU A 103 -8.63 10.19 0.26
C GLU A 103 -9.38 9.04 0.94
N HIS A 104 -8.62 8.20 1.65
CA HIS A 104 -9.13 7.14 2.52
C HIS A 104 -8.46 7.21 3.89
N ILE A 105 -9.22 6.91 4.95
CA ILE A 105 -8.69 6.68 6.29
C ILE A 105 -8.83 5.21 6.62
N ILE A 106 -7.72 4.58 7.01
CA ILE A 106 -7.65 3.20 7.48
C ILE A 106 -7.41 3.24 8.99
N THR A 107 -8.31 2.67 9.76
CA THR A 107 -8.17 2.59 11.23
C THR A 107 -7.39 1.36 11.66
N ASN A 108 -6.89 1.39 12.90
CA ASN A 108 -6.22 0.27 13.54
C ASN A 108 -4.93 -0.21 12.81
N VAL A 109 -4.26 0.70 12.10
CA VAL A 109 -2.93 0.45 11.53
C VAL A 109 -1.84 0.74 12.55
N VAL A 110 -0.68 0.09 12.44
CA VAL A 110 0.57 0.40 13.18
C VAL A 110 0.35 0.88 14.63
N SER A 111 0.17 -0.08 15.55
CA SER A 111 -0.08 0.19 16.98
C SER A 111 -1.41 0.91 17.27
N GLY A 112 -2.44 0.65 16.46
CA GLY A 112 -3.81 1.18 16.68
C GLY A 112 -4.05 2.61 16.18
N ARG A 113 -3.10 3.17 15.43
CA ARG A 113 -3.20 4.50 14.80
C ARG A 113 -4.15 4.48 13.59
N LYS A 114 -4.32 5.65 12.97
CA LYS A 114 -4.99 5.78 11.67
C LYS A 114 -3.95 6.11 10.60
N MET A 115 -4.13 5.53 9.41
CA MET A 115 -3.36 5.87 8.21
C MET A 115 -4.29 6.65 7.29
N ARG A 116 -3.84 7.83 6.86
CA ARG A 116 -4.44 8.53 5.75
C ARG A 116 -3.71 8.13 4.48
N VAL A 117 -4.48 7.68 3.49
CA VAL A 117 -4.02 7.45 2.12
C VAL A 117 -4.61 8.55 1.27
N GLN A 118 -3.75 9.38 0.68
CA GLN A 118 -4.15 10.37 -0.32
C GLN A 118 -3.59 9.94 -1.66
N LYS A 119 -4.40 10.00 -2.72
CA LYS A 119 -4.02 9.56 -4.06
C LYS A 119 -4.33 10.63 -5.11
N TYR A 120 -3.51 10.67 -6.14
CA TYR A 120 -3.66 11.54 -7.30
C TYR A 120 -3.50 10.72 -8.58
N ASN A 121 -4.43 10.91 -9.53
CA ASN A 121 -4.49 10.22 -10.81
C ASN A 121 -4.54 8.67 -10.70
N PHE A 122 -5.04 8.20 -9.57
CA PHE A 122 -5.45 6.81 -9.32
C PHE A 122 -6.96 6.82 -9.05
N PRO A 123 -7.82 6.56 -10.05
CA PRO A 123 -9.26 6.62 -9.87
C PRO A 123 -9.81 5.49 -9.01
N ASP A 124 -9.10 4.36 -8.91
CA ASP A 124 -9.59 3.14 -8.26
C ASP A 124 -8.90 2.91 -6.91
N THR A 125 -9.56 2.13 -6.06
CA THR A 125 -9.00 1.61 -4.81
C THR A 125 -9.26 0.11 -4.73
N VAL A 126 -8.20 -0.70 -4.64
CA VAL A 126 -8.35 -2.14 -4.39
C VAL A 126 -8.27 -2.40 -2.90
N VAL A 127 -9.19 -3.23 -2.39
CA VAL A 127 -9.14 -3.75 -1.02
C VAL A 127 -8.95 -5.25 -1.11
N TRP A 128 -7.87 -5.74 -0.49
CA TRP A 128 -7.52 -7.15 -0.56
C TRP A 128 -7.07 -7.72 0.80
N ASN A 129 -7.54 -8.93 1.07
CA ASN A 129 -7.04 -9.81 2.12
C ASN A 129 -7.30 -11.26 1.67
N PRO A 130 -6.28 -12.14 1.66
CA PRO A 130 -6.42 -13.49 1.11
C PRO A 130 -7.28 -14.40 2.00
N TRP A 131 -7.44 -14.06 3.28
CA TRP A 131 -8.01 -14.94 4.28
C TRP A 131 -7.26 -16.28 4.41
N GLN A 132 -7.73 -17.15 5.30
CA GLN A 132 -7.00 -18.35 5.70
C GLN A 132 -6.74 -19.33 4.55
N GLU A 133 -7.73 -19.60 3.71
CA GLU A 133 -7.59 -20.59 2.64
C GLU A 133 -6.64 -20.12 1.54
N LYS A 134 -6.79 -18.88 1.04
CA LYS A 134 -5.88 -18.37 0.00
C LYS A 134 -4.50 -18.02 0.52
N ALA A 135 -4.34 -17.68 1.81
CA ALA A 135 -3.02 -17.46 2.38
C ALA A 135 -2.13 -18.71 2.22
N ARG A 136 -2.68 -19.91 2.48
CA ARG A 136 -1.98 -21.19 2.34
C ARG A 136 -1.59 -21.54 0.91
N ASP A 137 -2.31 -21.00 -0.07
CA ASP A 137 -2.05 -21.24 -1.49
C ASP A 137 -0.94 -20.33 -2.05
N ILE A 138 -0.48 -19.32 -1.27
CA ILE A 138 0.52 -18.34 -1.70
C ILE A 138 1.90 -18.79 -1.17
N PRO A 139 2.81 -19.28 -2.04
CA PRO A 139 4.05 -19.92 -1.57
C PRO A 139 5.01 -19.03 -0.78
N ASP A 140 4.91 -17.71 -0.96
CA ASP A 140 5.73 -16.69 -0.30
C ASP A 140 4.98 -15.92 0.82
N PHE A 141 3.85 -16.45 1.30
CA PHE A 141 3.03 -15.86 2.36
C PHE A 141 2.82 -16.87 3.50
N GLY A 142 2.94 -16.44 4.76
CA GLY A 142 2.70 -17.32 5.89
C GLY A 142 1.22 -17.63 6.10
N ASP A 143 0.90 -18.89 6.39
CA ASP A 143 -0.48 -19.38 6.59
C ASP A 143 -1.33 -18.50 7.54
N ASP A 144 -0.69 -17.97 8.59
CA ASP A 144 -1.32 -17.18 9.64
C ASP A 144 -1.03 -15.66 9.53
N GLU A 145 -0.50 -15.18 8.40
CA GLU A 145 -0.17 -13.76 8.23
C GLU A 145 -1.36 -12.89 7.79
N PHE A 146 -2.41 -13.50 7.21
CA PHE A 146 -3.59 -12.78 6.72
C PHE A 146 -4.29 -11.92 7.79
N PRO A 147 -4.40 -12.29 9.09
CA PRO A 147 -5.06 -11.47 10.07
C PRO A 147 -4.30 -10.17 10.34
N ASN A 148 -2.99 -10.13 10.06
CA ASN A 148 -2.14 -9.01 10.42
C ASN A 148 -1.87 -8.03 9.27
N MET A 149 -2.60 -8.17 8.17
CA MET A 149 -2.47 -7.27 7.03
C MET A 149 -3.81 -6.88 6.41
N ILE A 150 -3.84 -5.73 5.76
CA ILE A 150 -4.85 -5.39 4.77
C ILE A 150 -4.20 -4.61 3.63
N CYS A 151 -4.55 -4.95 2.40
CA CYS A 151 -4.15 -4.16 1.24
C CYS A 151 -5.22 -3.10 0.99
N VAL A 152 -4.77 -1.86 0.86
CA VAL A 152 -5.59 -0.75 0.36
C VAL A 152 -4.75 -0.02 -0.68
N GLU A 153 -5.09 -0.23 -1.93
CA GLU A 153 -4.17 -0.03 -3.05
C GLU A 153 -4.69 1.08 -3.94
N SER A 154 -3.90 2.14 -4.15
CA SER A 154 -4.23 3.17 -5.13
C SER A 154 -3.94 2.66 -6.54
N GLY A 155 -4.95 2.69 -7.43
CA GLY A 155 -4.79 2.13 -8.77
C GLY A 155 -5.56 2.84 -9.88
N HIS A 156 -5.16 2.50 -11.09
CA HIS A 156 -5.85 2.73 -12.35
C HIS A 156 -5.90 1.36 -13.05
N VAL A 157 -6.94 0.61 -12.70
CA VAL A 157 -7.05 -0.84 -12.96
C VAL A 157 -8.44 -1.26 -13.42
N SER A 158 -9.47 -0.46 -13.16
CA SER A 158 -10.83 -0.68 -13.68
C SER A 158 -10.91 -0.42 -15.18
N SER A 159 -10.02 0.42 -15.70
CA SER A 159 -9.78 0.65 -17.11
C SER A 159 -8.29 0.96 -17.33
N PRO A 160 -7.73 0.66 -18.50
CA PRO A 160 -6.33 0.95 -18.77
C PRO A 160 -6.11 2.41 -19.13
N VAL A 161 -4.97 2.96 -18.70
CA VAL A 161 -4.43 4.21 -19.23
C VAL A 161 -3.98 3.97 -20.66
N VAL A 162 -4.35 4.85 -21.59
CA VAL A 162 -3.81 4.86 -22.97
C VAL A 162 -2.82 6.01 -23.09
N LEU A 163 -1.58 5.70 -23.45
CA LEU A 163 -0.48 6.66 -23.54
C LEU A 163 -0.01 6.82 -24.98
N LEU A 164 -0.21 8.01 -25.54
CA LEU A 164 0.17 8.36 -26.90
C LEU A 164 1.69 8.52 -27.05
N PRO A 165 2.25 8.39 -28.27
CA PRO A 165 3.66 8.68 -28.55
C PRO A 165 4.13 10.01 -27.96
N GLY A 166 5.27 9.99 -27.27
CA GLY A 166 5.89 11.18 -26.69
C GLY A 166 5.17 11.78 -25.48
N THR A 167 4.12 11.13 -24.94
CA THR A 167 3.38 11.62 -23.77
C THR A 167 3.77 10.89 -22.49
N ALA A 168 3.43 11.49 -21.34
CA ALA A 168 3.70 10.95 -20.01
C ALA A 168 2.42 10.91 -19.15
N PHE A 169 2.37 9.91 -18.29
CA PHE A 169 1.38 9.75 -17.24
C PHE A 169 2.09 9.88 -15.89
N GLU A 170 1.49 10.63 -14.97
CA GLU A 170 1.99 10.77 -13.59
C GLU A 170 0.88 10.48 -12.60
N ALA A 171 1.21 9.73 -11.55
CA ALA A 171 0.32 9.44 -10.43
C ALA A 171 1.09 9.44 -9.12
N SER A 172 0.40 9.68 -8.01
CA SER A 172 1.04 9.67 -6.70
C SER A 172 0.14 9.15 -5.59
N GLN A 173 0.79 8.68 -4.53
CA GLN A 173 0.18 8.30 -3.26
C GLN A 173 0.97 8.94 -2.13
N ILE A 174 0.28 9.42 -1.12
CA ILE A 174 0.86 9.86 0.15
C ILE A 174 0.25 9.01 1.25
N LEU A 175 1.10 8.37 2.03
CA LEU A 175 0.74 7.70 3.26
C LEU A 175 1.12 8.61 4.41
N GLN A 176 0.17 8.94 5.27
CA GLN A 176 0.39 9.82 6.42
C GLN A 176 -0.19 9.19 7.69
N VAL A 177 0.65 8.99 8.70
CA VAL A 177 0.17 8.53 10.01
C VAL A 177 -0.54 9.68 10.71
N GLN A 178 -1.81 9.51 11.05
CA GLN A 178 -2.52 10.47 11.87
C GLN A 178 -2.16 10.23 13.34
N SER A 179 -1.72 11.30 14.01
CA SER A 179 -1.48 11.27 15.45
C SER A 179 -2.83 11.12 16.16
N GLY A 180 -2.95 10.19 17.11
CA GLY A 180 -4.07 10.20 18.05
C GLY A 180 -4.03 11.47 18.93
N PRO A 181 -5.05 11.75 19.73
CA PRO A 181 -4.94 12.77 20.78
C PRO A 181 -3.71 12.41 21.62
N THR A 182 -2.76 13.32 21.75
CA THR A 182 -1.69 13.22 22.74
C THR A 182 -2.36 13.24 24.11
N SER A 183 -2.62 12.06 24.67
CA SER A 183 -2.96 11.92 26.08
C SER A 183 -1.71 12.31 26.87
N HIS A 184 -1.63 13.59 27.25
CA HIS A 184 -0.83 13.97 28.41
C HIS A 184 -1.41 13.20 29.60
N VAL A 185 -0.73 12.12 29.97
CA VAL A 185 -0.99 11.41 31.22
C VAL A 185 -0.53 12.35 32.33
N ASN A 186 -1.45 13.16 32.87
CA ASN A 186 -1.27 13.77 34.18
C ASN A 186 -1.40 12.66 35.21
N ALA A 187 -0.26 12.13 35.66
CA ALA A 187 -0.19 11.28 36.83
C ALA A 187 -0.39 12.15 38.09
N GLY A 188 -1.41 11.82 38.90
CA GLY A 188 -1.53 12.30 40.28
C GLY A 188 -2.91 12.85 40.62
N GLY A 189 -3.69 12.11 41.43
CA GLY A 189 -5.01 12.49 41.90
C GLY A 189 -5.02 13.29 43.21
N GLY A 190 -6.22 13.75 43.58
CA GLY A 190 -6.66 13.88 44.98
C GLY A 190 -6.53 15.24 45.69
N THR A 191 -7.63 16.01 45.68
CA THR A 191 -8.17 16.90 46.74
C THR A 191 -7.48 18.22 47.15
N ASN A 192 -8.32 19.28 47.17
CA ASN A 192 -8.29 20.54 47.93
C ASN A 192 -7.02 21.41 47.97
N SER A 193 -7.09 22.61 47.38
CA SER A 193 -7.15 23.89 48.10
C SER A 193 -6.81 25.05 47.17
N LEU A 194 -7.46 26.18 47.42
CA LEU A 194 -7.35 27.46 46.73
C LEU A 194 -5.91 28.03 46.78
N LEU A 195 -5.57 28.72 45.68
CA LEU A 195 -4.46 29.67 45.46
C LEU A 195 -4.33 30.74 46.59
N PRO A 196 -3.29 31.63 46.62
CA PRO A 196 -2.07 31.73 45.80
C PRO A 196 -0.78 32.06 46.61
N THR A 197 0.40 32.06 45.95
CA THR A 197 1.31 33.20 45.78
C THR A 197 2.82 32.87 45.77
N SER A 198 3.44 33.39 44.71
CA SER A 198 4.75 34.04 44.63
C SER A 198 6.04 33.23 44.52
N SER A 199 6.81 33.74 43.55
CA SER A 199 8.27 33.89 43.51
C SER A 199 9.07 32.85 42.72
N ALA A 200 9.88 33.41 41.84
CA ALA A 200 10.75 32.78 40.89
C ALA A 200 12.05 32.28 41.54
N SER A 201 12.62 31.19 41.03
CA SER A 201 14.03 31.18 40.64
C SER A 201 14.41 29.93 39.83
N SER A 202 15.00 30.21 38.67
CA SER A 202 16.32 29.76 38.22
C SER A 202 16.64 28.27 38.11
N ALA A 203 17.03 27.92 36.89
CA ALA A 203 17.49 26.62 36.39
C ALA A 203 18.73 26.05 37.10
N VAL A 204 18.79 24.72 37.16
CA VAL A 204 20.04 23.94 37.12
C VAL A 204 19.79 22.69 36.28
N TRP A 205 20.51 22.55 35.17
CA TRP A 205 20.58 21.33 34.37
C TRP A 205 21.75 20.48 34.85
N PRO A 206 21.59 19.16 35.08
CA PRO A 206 22.73 18.25 35.08
C PRO A 206 22.91 17.67 33.68
N THR A 207 24.04 18.01 33.08
CA THR A 207 24.66 17.30 31.96
C THR A 207 25.06 15.89 32.40
N GLY A 208 24.56 14.87 31.70
CA GLY A 208 24.91 13.47 31.91
C GLY A 208 24.95 12.71 30.59
N THR A 209 26.11 12.72 29.95
CA THR A 209 26.49 11.91 28.79
C THR A 209 26.57 10.43 29.17
N GLY A 210 25.82 9.58 28.47
CA GLY A 210 25.90 8.12 28.59
C GLY A 210 25.25 7.44 27.38
N TRP A 211 25.89 7.52 26.22
CA TRP A 211 25.47 6.77 25.04
C TRP A 211 25.91 5.31 25.20
N LEU A 212 24.95 4.41 25.43
CA LEU A 212 25.16 2.97 25.31
C LEU A 212 25.32 2.63 23.82
N TYR A 213 26.53 2.23 23.42
CA TYR A 213 26.82 1.71 22.09
C TYR A 213 26.17 0.32 21.93
N MET A 214 25.10 0.24 21.16
CA MET A 214 24.52 -1.03 20.71
C MET A 214 25.23 -1.43 19.40
N PRO A 215 25.86 -2.62 19.31
CA PRO A 215 26.46 -3.07 18.07
C PRO A 215 25.38 -3.26 16.99
N PRO A 216 25.70 -3.01 15.71
CA PRO A 216 24.76 -3.20 14.61
C PRO A 216 24.35 -4.69 14.52
N PRO A 217 23.10 -4.97 14.10
CA PRO A 217 22.64 -6.34 13.92
C PRO A 217 23.48 -7.06 12.85
N PRO A 218 23.60 -8.40 12.93
CA PRO A 218 24.31 -9.18 11.93
C PRO A 218 23.66 -9.02 10.55
N PRO A 219 24.45 -9.11 9.46
CA PRO A 219 23.91 -9.07 8.11
C PRO A 219 22.91 -10.22 7.88
N PRO A 220 21.88 -10.00 7.04
CA PRO A 220 20.92 -11.05 6.70
C PRO A 220 21.61 -12.23 6.01
N PRO A 221 21.05 -13.46 6.12
CA PRO A 221 21.57 -14.62 5.43
C PRO A 221 21.53 -14.43 3.90
N PRO A 222 22.43 -15.08 3.14
CA PRO A 222 22.41 -15.02 1.69
C PRO A 222 21.08 -15.57 1.13
N PRO A 223 20.62 -15.06 -0.02
CA PRO A 223 19.40 -15.55 -0.64
C PRO A 223 19.53 -17.03 -1.03
N PRO A 224 18.41 -17.79 -1.03
CA PRO A 224 18.42 -19.17 -1.49
C PRO A 224 18.81 -19.26 -2.97
N PRO A 225 19.37 -20.41 -3.42
CA PRO A 225 19.69 -20.62 -4.82
C PRO A 225 18.42 -20.57 -5.69
N PRO A 226 18.54 -20.13 -6.96
CA PRO A 226 17.40 -20.07 -7.87
C PRO A 226 16.80 -21.47 -8.11
N PRO A 227 15.48 -21.57 -8.33
CA PRO A 227 14.84 -22.83 -8.67
C PRO A 227 15.37 -23.39 -10.00
N PRO A 228 15.33 -24.72 -10.19
CA PRO A 228 15.71 -25.34 -11.45
C PRO A 228 14.81 -24.86 -12.61
N PRO A 229 15.32 -24.82 -13.84
CA PRO A 229 14.53 -24.40 -15.00
C PRO A 229 13.34 -25.34 -15.22
N PRO A 230 12.20 -24.83 -15.71
CA PRO A 230 11.04 -25.65 -16.01
C PRO A 230 11.33 -26.62 -17.17
N PRO A 231 10.66 -27.79 -17.19
CA PRO A 231 10.78 -28.74 -18.30
C PRO A 231 10.27 -28.13 -19.62
N PRO A 232 10.78 -28.59 -20.78
CA PRO A 232 10.37 -28.07 -22.08
C PRO A 232 8.89 -28.33 -22.36
N LEU A 233 8.19 -27.28 -22.80
CA LEU A 233 6.77 -27.33 -23.15
C LEU A 233 6.55 -28.04 -24.50
N HIS A 234 5.63 -29.00 -24.54
CA HIS A 234 5.10 -29.58 -25.77
C HIS A 234 4.16 -28.58 -26.48
N PRO A 235 4.11 -28.57 -27.83
CA PRO A 235 3.30 -27.62 -28.57
C PRO A 235 1.87 -28.13 -28.75
N SER A 236 0.89 -27.49 -28.10
CA SER A 236 -0.50 -27.55 -28.57
C SER A 236 -1.31 -26.31 -28.15
N GLN A 237 -1.66 -25.53 -29.18
CA GLN A 237 -2.90 -24.78 -29.40
C GLN A 237 -3.56 -24.02 -28.23
N SER A 238 -3.57 -22.69 -28.31
CA SER A 238 -4.79 -21.87 -28.43
C SER A 238 -4.41 -20.39 -28.38
N SER A 239 -4.50 -19.73 -29.53
CA SER A 239 -4.28 -18.28 -29.67
C SER A 239 -5.61 -17.55 -29.49
N HIS A 240 -5.90 -17.08 -28.28
CA HIS A 240 -6.71 -15.88 -28.03
C HIS A 240 -6.42 -15.38 -26.61
N LEU A 241 -5.35 -14.59 -26.47
CA LEU A 241 -5.02 -13.87 -25.24
C LEU A 241 -5.17 -12.38 -25.49
N HIS A 242 -6.20 -11.78 -24.90
CA HIS A 242 -6.24 -10.36 -24.63
C HIS A 242 -5.07 -10.02 -23.71
N SER A 243 -3.99 -9.45 -24.27
CA SER A 243 -2.87 -8.91 -23.49
C SER A 243 -3.28 -7.60 -22.85
N HIS A 244 -3.87 -7.67 -21.66
CA HIS A 244 -3.90 -6.52 -20.75
C HIS A 244 -2.66 -6.61 -19.86
N CYS A 245 -1.69 -5.73 -20.10
CA CYS A 245 -0.52 -5.57 -19.23
C CYS A 245 -0.98 -4.98 -17.88
N VAL A 246 -0.98 -5.80 -16.83
CA VAL A 246 -1.01 -5.30 -15.45
C VAL A 246 0.44 -4.98 -15.09
N ALA A 247 0.83 -3.71 -15.09
CA ALA A 247 2.08 -3.31 -14.43
C ALA A 247 1.81 -3.34 -12.91
N GLN A 248 1.82 -4.54 -12.33
CA GLN A 248 1.72 -4.73 -10.90
C GLN A 248 3.07 -4.33 -10.32
N THR A 249 3.20 -3.06 -9.90
CA THR A 249 4.36 -2.65 -9.11
C THR A 249 4.09 -3.12 -7.70
N CYS A 250 4.52 -4.34 -7.38
CA CYS A 250 4.46 -4.87 -6.02
C CYS A 250 5.40 -4.03 -5.15
N THR A 251 4.86 -3.05 -4.43
CA THR A 251 5.58 -2.29 -3.41
C THR A 251 5.21 -2.88 -2.06
N ILE A 252 5.98 -3.85 -1.61
CA ILE A 252 5.94 -4.28 -0.20
C ILE A 252 6.64 -3.19 0.61
N CYS A 253 5.88 -2.19 1.07
CA CYS A 253 6.35 -1.28 2.12
C CYS A 253 5.88 -1.82 3.48
N SER A 254 6.61 -2.79 4.02
CA SER A 254 6.50 -3.15 5.44
C SER A 254 7.08 -2.01 6.28
N LEU A 255 6.26 -1.00 6.59
CA LEU A 255 6.60 0.06 7.52
C LEU A 255 6.58 -0.51 8.95
N ASN A 256 7.72 -1.06 9.38
CA ASN A 256 8.02 -1.18 10.81
C ASN A 256 8.51 0.20 11.28
N LEU A 257 7.58 1.11 11.54
CA LEU A 257 7.82 2.38 12.25
C LEU A 257 7.66 2.18 13.76
#